data_AF-A0A2D5GGL4-F1
#
_entry.id   AF-A0A2D5GGL4-F1
#
_cell.length_a   1.000
_cell.length_b   1.000
_cell.length_c   1.000
_cell.angle_alpha   90.00
_cell.angle_beta   90.00
_cell.angle_gamma   90.00
#
_symmetry.space_group_name_H-M   'P 1'
#
loop_
_entity.id
_entity.type
_entity.pdbx_description
1 polymer ?
#
loop_
_entity_poly.entity_id
_entity_poly.type
_entity_poly.pdbx_seq_one_letter_code
_entity_poly.pdbx_strand_id
1 'polypeptide(L)' 'MSLQEISVSNTQKKKLQKAILDESVLVQEDDGDLVVHVAAYLDYKAGTRTKPLEEIVGEDELDLSAEFIVLS' A
#
# COMPACT_ATOMS: atom_id res chain seq x y z
N MET A 1 -4.75 -14.72 -8.55
CA MET A 1 -3.77 -13.66 -8.78
C MET A 1 -4.52 -12.43 -9.27
N SER A 2 -5.15 -11.74 -8.33
CA SER A 2 -5.78 -10.43 -8.54
C SER A 2 -4.79 -9.36 -8.09
N LEU A 3 -4.35 -8.54 -9.04
CA LEU A 3 -3.44 -7.42 -8.83
C LEU A 3 -4.17 -6.14 -9.22
N GLN A 4 -4.07 -5.13 -8.36
CA GLN A 4 -4.47 -3.78 -8.69
C GLN A 4 -3.24 -2.92 -8.93
N GLU A 5 -3.26 -2.09 -9.97
CA GLU A 5 -2.26 -1.07 -10.20
C GLU A 5 -2.90 0.31 -10.01
N ILE A 6 -2.25 1.17 -9.22
CA ILE A 6 -2.70 2.54 -8.94
C ILE A 6 -1.54 3.47 -9.22
N SER A 7 -1.78 4.46 -10.09
CA SER A 7 -0.79 5.50 -10.35
C SER A 7 -0.80 6.52 -9.21
N VAL A 8 0.31 6.63 -8.49
CA VAL A 8 0.47 7.55 -7.36
C VAL A 8 1.62 8.51 -7.57
N SER A 9 1.48 9.70 -7.01
CA SER A 9 2.56 10.69 -7.03
C SER A 9 3.75 10.25 -6.17
N ASN A 10 4.97 10.66 -6.55
CA ASN A 10 6.18 10.46 -5.74
C ASN A 10 6.04 10.92 -4.28
N THR A 11 5.24 11.96 -4.03
CA THR A 11 4.93 12.42 -2.68
C THR A 11 4.10 11.41 -1.89
N GLN A 12 3.12 10.75 -2.51
CA GLN A 12 2.32 9.69 -1.89
C GLN A 12 3.19 8.47 -1.58
N LYS A 13 4.03 8.03 -2.53
CA LYS A 13 5.00 6.94 -2.30
C LYS A 13 5.88 7.21 -1.06
N LYS A 14 6.47 8.40 -0.98
CA LYS A 14 7.29 8.80 0.19
C LYS A 14 6.51 8.87 1.50
N LYS A 15 5.23 9.25 1.47
CA LYS A 15 4.38 9.23 2.67
C LYS A 15 4.08 7.81 3.11
N LEU A 16 3.82 6.90 2.17
CA LEU A 16 3.54 5.49 2.47
C LEU A 16 4.75 4.79 3.07
N GLN A 17 5.94 4.96 2.49
CA GLN A 17 7.19 4.41 3.05
C GLN A 17 7.49 4.92 4.47
N LYS A 18 7.02 6.12 4.82
CA LYS A 18 7.18 6.67 6.17
C LYS A 18 6.10 6.17 7.14
N ALA A 19 4.91 5.86 6.64
CA ALA A 19 3.77 5.46 7.45
C ALA A 19 3.71 3.94 7.67
N ILE A 20 4.18 3.16 6.69
CA ILE A 20 4.29 1.71 6.73
C ILE A 20 5.78 1.38 6.69
N LEU A 21 6.33 1.03 7.85
CA LEU A 21 7.72 0.61 8.01
C LEU A 21 7.89 -0.91 7.90
N ASP A 22 6.78 -1.65 7.82
CA ASP A 22 6.78 -3.10 7.73
C ASP A 22 6.96 -3.54 6.28
N GLU A 23 8.13 -4.12 5.99
CA GLU A 23 8.50 -4.63 4.67
C GLU A 23 7.63 -5.82 4.23
N SER A 24 6.94 -6.49 5.16
CA SER A 24 5.97 -7.55 4.83
C SER A 24 4.68 -6.98 4.24
N VAL A 25 4.40 -5.71 4.53
CA VAL A 25 3.20 -5.00 4.09
C VAL A 25 3.49 -4.17 2.84
N LEU A 26 4.58 -3.40 2.87
CA LEU A 26 5.00 -2.51 1.80
C LEU A 26 6.40 -2.89 1.33
N VAL A 27 6.47 -3.51 0.17
CA VAL A 27 7.72 -3.86 -0.50
C VAL A 27 8.06 -2.76 -1.49
N GLN A 28 9.29 -2.28 -1.48
CA GLN A 28 9.79 -1.37 -2.49
C GLN A 28 10.58 -2.16 -3.54
N GLU A 29 10.18 -2.04 -4.80
CA GLU A 29 10.91 -2.64 -5.92
C GLU A 29 12.02 -1.69 -6.42
N ASP A 30 13.00 -2.25 -7.12
CA ASP A 30 14.15 -1.52 -7.65
C ASP A 30 13.78 -0.41 -8.64
N ASP A 31 12.64 -0.52 -9.33
CA ASP A 31 12.15 0.52 -10.25
C ASP A 31 11.58 1.75 -9.53
N GLY A 32 11.39 1.66 -8.20
CA GLY A 32 10.79 2.72 -7.38
C GLY A 32 9.29 2.58 -7.18
N ASP A 33 8.72 1.45 -7.60
CA ASP A 33 7.36 1.06 -7.33
C ASP A 33 7.20 0.46 -5.94
N LEU A 34 6.00 0.63 -5.38
CA LEU A 34 5.67 0.07 -4.08
C LEU A 34 4.59 -0.99 -4.25
N VAL A 35 4.87 -2.19 -3.77
CA VAL A 35 3.96 -3.32 -3.78
C VAL A 35 3.41 -3.50 -2.37
N VAL A 36 2.10 -3.42 -2.26
CA VAL A 36 1.37 -3.65 -1.02
C VAL A 36 0.76 -5.03 -1.04
N HIS A 37 1.03 -5.82 -0.01
CA HIS A 37 0.31 -7.06 0.25
C HIS A 37 -0.97 -6.77 1.02
N VAL A 38 -2.14 -7.00 0.42
CA VAL A 38 -3.43 -6.65 1.04
C VAL A 38 -3.67 -7.46 2.31
N ALA A 39 -3.32 -8.75 2.31
CA ALA A 39 -3.44 -9.59 3.50
C ALA A 39 -2.61 -9.04 4.68
N ALA A 40 -1.32 -8.76 4.44
CA ALA A 40 -0.44 -8.20 5.45
C ALA A 40 -0.89 -6.80 5.90
N TYR A 41 -1.40 -5.98 4.98
CA TYR A 41 -1.95 -4.67 5.30
C TYR A 41 -3.17 -4.75 6.21
N LEU A 42 -4.07 -5.72 5.99
CA LEU A 42 -5.24 -5.93 6.85
C LEU A 42 -4.83 -6.32 8.28
N ASP A 43 -3.84 -7.22 8.43
CA ASP A 43 -3.25 -7.58 9.71
C ASP A 43 -2.58 -6.37 10.39
N TYR A 44 -1.78 -5.61 9.63
CA TYR A 44 -1.13 -4.38 10.11
C TYR A 44 -2.15 -3.35 10.61
N LYS A 45 -3.22 -3.13 9.85
CA LYS A 45 -4.31 -2.22 10.20
C LYS A 45 -5.07 -2.67 11.45
N ALA A 46 -5.28 -3.98 11.61
CA ALA A 46 -5.90 -4.54 12.81
C ALA A 46 -5.06 -4.30 14.07
N GLY A 47 -3.73 -4.38 13.95
CA GLY A 47 -2.79 -4.16 15.06
C GLY A 47 -2.52 -2.69 15.40
N THR A 48 -2.46 -1.80 14.41
CA THR A 48 -2.02 -0.40 14.59
C THR A 48 -3.16 0.62 14.65
N ARG A 49 -4.38 0.25 14.23
CA ARG A 49 -5.52 1.18 14.02
C ARG A 49 -5.22 2.35 13.06
N THR A 50 -4.14 2.27 12.29
CA THR A 50 -3.80 3.27 11.27
C THR A 50 -4.30 2.81 9.90
N LYS A 51 -4.62 3.76 9.02
CA LYS A 51 -5.09 3.49 7.65
C LYS A 51 -4.28 4.29 6.61
N PRO A 52 -2.95 4.12 6.56
CA PRO A 52 -2.11 4.96 5.74
C PRO A 52 -2.42 4.85 4.25
N LEU A 53 -2.86 3.71 3.73
CA LEU A 53 -3.28 3.60 2.32
C LEU A 53 -4.52 4.46 2.06
N GLU A 54 -5.58 4.29 2.83
CA GLU A 54 -6.81 5.06 2.66
C GLU A 54 -6.60 6.57 2.86
N GLU A 55 -5.70 6.96 3.76
CA GLU A 55 -5.39 8.38 4.01
C GLU A 55 -4.50 9.02 2.93
N ILE A 56 -3.64 8.25 2.27
CA ILE A 56 -2.64 8.78 1.33
C ILE A 56 -3.08 8.59 -0.13
N VAL A 57 -3.60 7.41 -0.46
CA VAL A 57 -4.09 7.05 -1.81
C VAL A 57 -5.55 7.45 -1.96
N GLY A 58 -6.36 7.18 -0.93
CA GLY A 58 -7.81 7.40 -0.95
C GLY A 58 -8.56 6.07 -0.89
N GLU A 59 -9.58 5.99 -0.03
CA GLU A 59 -10.37 4.77 0.17
C GLU A 59 -11.08 4.32 -1.11
N ASP A 60 -11.52 5.26 -1.96
CA ASP A 60 -12.24 4.97 -3.21
C ASP A 60 -11.36 4.32 -4.30
N GLU A 61 -10.05 4.53 -4.27
CA GLU A 61 -9.12 3.97 -5.25
C GLU A 61 -8.56 2.61 -4.81
N LEU A 62 -8.74 2.19 -3.56
CA LEU A 62 -8.14 0.95 -3.04
C LEU A 62 -9.10 -0.23 -3.13
N ASP A 63 -8.72 -1.23 -3.93
CA ASP A 63 -9.40 -2.51 -4.01
C ASP A 63 -8.77 -3.50 -3.01
N LEU A 64 -9.32 -3.52 -1.80
CA LEU A 64 -8.93 -4.50 -0.77
C LEU A 64 -9.42 -5.93 -1.06
N SER A 65 -10.04 -6.18 -2.22
CA SER A 65 -10.37 -7.53 -2.69
C SER A 65 -9.24 -8.11 -3.55
N ALA A 66 -8.30 -7.28 -4.01
CA ALA A 66 -7.07 -7.71 -4.64
C ALA A 66 -6.14 -8.42 -3.64
N GLU A 67 -5.25 -9.27 -4.15
CA GLU A 67 -4.20 -9.89 -3.33
C GLU A 67 -3.03 -8.91 -3.12
N PHE A 68 -2.75 -8.10 -4.14
CA PHE A 68 -1.65 -7.15 -4.20
C PHE A 68 -2.11 -5.83 -4.81
N ILE A 69 -1.50 -4.72 -4.36
CA ILE A 69 -1.70 -3.40 -4.93
C ILE A 69 -0.31 -2.83 -5.27
N VAL A 70 -0.06 -2.58 -6.56
CA VAL A 70 1.15 -1.93 -7.05
C VAL A 70 0.89 -0.43 -7.18
N LEU A 71 1.82 0.36 -6.67
CA LEU A 71 1.77 1.81 -6.62
C LEU A 71 2.90 2.37 -7.48
N SER A 72 2.56 2.82 -8.69
CA SER A 72 3.48 3.30 -9.72
C SER A 72 3.52 4.82 -9.86
#